data_AF-A0A6P0HPH7-F1
#
_entry.id   AF-A0A6P0HPH7-F1
#
_cell.length_a   1.000
_cell.length_b   1.000
_cell.length_c   1.000
_cell.angle_alpha   90.00
_cell.angle_beta   90.00
_cell.angle_gamma   90.00
#
_symmetry.space_group_name_H-M   'P 1'
#
loop_
_entity.id
_entity.type
_entity.pdbx_description
1 polymer ?
#
loop_
_entity_poly.entity_id
_entity_poly.type
_entity_poly.pdbx_seq_one_letter_code
_entity_poly.pdbx_strand_id
1 'polypeptide(L)'
;MRSPHPALHALHVALDALPPPHSRQGPALGNWRWTVRQRLAGVRSLLLNETDTYGPAWRAPEGAGLLDARNTLLERVRVYDTLVLQSPEPDVVRRDLMRLLIDVDNHTVRVRDALAASPPA
;
A
#
# COMPACT_ATOMS: atom_id res chain seq x y z
N MET A 1 11.10 -5.82 -5.44
CA MET A 1 11.36 -4.55 -4.72
C MET A 1 11.59 -4.89 -3.23
N ARG A 2 12.62 -4.34 -2.59
CA ARG A 2 12.88 -4.52 -1.14
C ARG A 2 12.53 -3.23 -0.40
N SER A 3 11.27 -3.06 0.00
CA SER A 3 10.87 -1.96 0.88
C SER A 3 11.30 -2.30 2.33
N PRO A 4 11.82 -1.33 3.10
CA PRO A 4 12.12 -1.52 4.51
C PRO A 4 10.86 -1.69 5.37
N HIS A 5 9.68 -1.32 4.87
CA HIS A 5 8.44 -1.48 5.62
C HIS A 5 7.91 -2.92 5.52
N PRO A 6 7.69 -3.61 6.65
CA PRO A 6 7.28 -5.02 6.64
C PRO A 6 5.92 -5.23 5.98
N ALA A 7 5.00 -4.26 6.10
CA ALA A 7 3.68 -4.33 5.44
C ALA A 7 3.79 -4.29 3.90
N LEU A 8 4.64 -3.40 3.36
CA LEU A 8 4.89 -3.29 1.93
C LEU A 8 5.61 -4.53 1.41
N HIS A 9 6.62 -5.02 2.13
CA HIS A 9 7.30 -6.26 1.77
C HIS A 9 6.33 -7.46 1.75
N ALA A 10 5.49 -7.61 2.77
CA ALA A 10 4.52 -8.70 2.85
C ALA A 10 3.48 -8.65 1.72
N LEU A 11 3.01 -7.46 1.34
CA LEU A 11 2.13 -7.30 0.18
C LEU A 11 2.84 -7.67 -1.12
N HIS A 12 4.09 -7.23 -1.31
CA HIS A 12 4.89 -7.58 -2.49
C HIS A 12 5.02 -9.10 -2.66
N VAL A 13 5.39 -9.81 -1.59
CA VAL A 13 5.49 -11.27 -1.58
C VAL A 13 4.15 -11.93 -1.92
N ALA A 14 3.04 -11.45 -1.34
CA ALA A 14 1.71 -11.98 -1.64
C ALA A 14 1.30 -11.77 -3.12
N LEU A 15 1.66 -10.62 -3.71
CA LEU A 15 1.39 -10.32 -5.11
C LEU A 15 2.23 -11.19 -6.06
N ASP A 16 3.48 -11.50 -5.71
CA ASP A 16 4.33 -12.40 -6.49
C ASP A 16 3.91 -13.88 -6.39
N ALA A 17 3.19 -14.24 -5.34
CA ALA A 17 2.61 -15.58 -5.18
C ALA A 17 1.33 -15.81 -6.02
N LEU A 18 1.06 -14.99 -7.04
CA LEU A 18 -0.06 -15.23 -7.94
C LEU A 18 0.13 -16.58 -8.65
N PRO A 19 -0.86 -17.50 -8.57
CA PRO A 19 -0.74 -18.79 -9.23
C PRO A 19 -0.50 -18.67 -10.74
N PRO A 20 0.22 -19.62 -11.35
CA PRO A 20 0.42 -19.63 -12.80
C PRO A 20 -0.91 -19.79 -13.54
N PRO A 21 -1.04 -19.35 -14.81
CA PRO A 21 -2.32 -19.28 -15.53
C PRO A 21 -3.18 -20.55 -15.48
N HIS A 22 -2.56 -21.72 -15.60
CA HIS A 22 -3.24 -23.02 -15.58
C HIS A 22 -3.83 -23.40 -14.21
N SER A 23 -3.38 -22.75 -13.13
CA SER A 23 -3.84 -22.98 -11.75
C SER A 23 -4.68 -21.82 -11.20
N ARG A 24 -5.11 -20.87 -12.05
CA ARG A 24 -5.93 -19.70 -11.66
C ARG A 24 -7.42 -20.01 -11.58
N GLN A 25 -7.77 -21.21 -11.18
CA GLN A 25 -9.15 -21.64 -10.98
C GLN A 25 -9.28 -22.31 -9.61
N GLY A 26 -10.44 -22.13 -8.99
CA GLY A 26 -10.75 -22.78 -7.73
C GLY A 26 -9.93 -22.26 -6.52
N PRO A 27 -9.60 -23.14 -5.56
CA PRO A 27 -9.09 -22.72 -4.24
C PRO A 27 -7.78 -21.92 -4.26
N ALA A 28 -6.89 -22.19 -5.21
CA ALA A 28 -5.59 -21.52 -5.28
C ALA A 28 -5.73 -20.01 -5.53
N LEU A 29 -6.61 -19.62 -6.46
CA LEU A 29 -6.89 -18.20 -6.72
C LEU A 29 -7.62 -17.56 -5.54
N GLY A 30 -8.57 -18.26 -4.92
CA GLY A 30 -9.27 -17.78 -3.73
C GLY A 30 -8.31 -17.47 -2.57
N ASN A 31 -7.38 -18.38 -2.29
CA ASN A 31 -6.35 -18.21 -1.26
C ASN A 31 -5.42 -17.04 -1.55
N TRP A 32 -5.01 -16.86 -2.82
CA TRP A 32 -4.23 -15.70 -3.23
C TRP A 32 -4.99 -14.39 -2.98
N ARG A 33 -6.24 -14.28 -3.45
CA ARG A 33 -7.09 -13.09 -3.25
C ARG A 33 -7.23 -12.72 -1.78
N TRP A 34 -7.52 -13.73 -0.94
CA TRP A 34 -7.65 -13.53 0.49
C TRP A 34 -6.33 -13.07 1.13
N THR A 35 -5.21 -13.70 0.77
CA THR A 35 -3.89 -13.34 1.29
C THR A 35 -3.53 -11.90 0.91
N VAL A 36 -3.70 -11.52 -0.36
CA VAL A 36 -3.45 -10.15 -0.83
C VAL A 36 -4.32 -9.16 -0.07
N ARG A 37 -5.60 -9.46 0.14
CA ARG A 37 -6.52 -8.62 0.93
C ARG A 37 -6.00 -8.37 2.35
N GLN A 38 -5.60 -9.43 3.05
CA GLN A 38 -5.06 -9.33 4.40
C GLN A 38 -3.79 -8.47 4.45
N ARG A 39 -2.91 -8.60 3.45
CA ARG A 39 -1.70 -7.76 3.37
C ARG A 39 -2.02 -6.30 3.03
N LEU A 40 -3.01 -6.07 2.18
CA LEU A 40 -3.48 -4.73 1.84
C LEU A 40 -4.07 -4.01 3.06
N ALA A 41 -4.76 -4.72 3.96
CA ALA A 41 -5.19 -4.17 5.25
C ALA A 41 -3.99 -3.70 6.11
N GLY A 42 -2.87 -4.42 6.09
CA GLY A 42 -1.64 -3.99 6.75
C GLY A 42 -1.06 -2.70 6.18
N VAL A 43 -1.11 -2.52 4.84
CA VAL A 43 -0.70 -1.27 4.18
C VAL A 43 -1.64 -0.12 4.55
N ARG A 44 -2.95 -0.38 4.63
CA ARG A 44 -3.93 0.61 5.11
C ARG A 44 -3.60 1.08 6.52
N SER A 45 -3.33 0.16 7.45
CA SER A 45 -2.99 0.49 8.83
C SER A 45 -1.70 1.31 8.91
N LEU A 46 -0.70 0.98 8.08
CA LEU A 46 0.53 1.77 7.98
C LEU A 46 0.22 3.24 7.63
N LEU A 47 -0.59 3.48 6.60
CA LEU A 47 -0.95 4.84 6.18
C LEU A 47 -1.79 5.59 7.23
N LEU A 48 -2.72 4.92 7.90
CA LEU A 48 -3.56 5.55 8.94
C LEU A 48 -2.73 6.00 10.15
N ASN A 49 -1.74 5.21 10.54
CA ASN A 49 -0.89 5.48 11.71
C ASN A 49 0.12 6.62 11.49
N GLU A 50 0.31 7.09 10.26
CA GLU A 50 1.23 8.19 9.96
C GLU A 50 0.80 9.51 10.63
N THR A 51 -0.51 9.75 10.78
CA THR A 51 -1.01 10.97 11.44
C THR A 51 -0.67 11.02 12.92
N ASP A 52 -0.77 9.88 13.59
CA ASP A 52 -0.47 9.77 15.02
C ASP A 52 1.04 9.91 15.26
N THR A 53 1.84 9.39 14.33
CA THR A 53 3.30 9.38 14.45
C THR A 53 3.92 10.76 14.19
N TYR A 54 3.37 11.56 13.27
CA TYR A 54 3.98 12.83 12.85
C TYR A 54 3.11 14.07 13.07
N GLY A 55 2.11 13.97 13.95
CA GLY A 55 1.04 14.96 14.18
C GLY A 55 1.40 16.46 14.14
N PRO A 56 2.54 16.92 14.67
CA PRO A 56 2.97 18.33 14.57
C PRO A 56 3.48 18.71 13.17
N ALA A 57 4.24 17.83 12.50
CA ALA A 57 4.85 18.09 11.20
C ALA A 57 3.82 18.21 10.07
N TRP A 58 2.67 17.53 10.20
CA TRP A 58 1.56 17.63 9.26
C TRP A 58 0.87 19.00 9.23
N ARG A 59 1.05 19.84 10.28
CA ARG A 59 0.41 21.16 10.38
C ARG A 59 1.20 22.28 9.71
N ALA A 60 2.43 22.02 9.29
CA ALA A 60 3.21 22.97 8.52
C ALA A 60 2.67 23.06 7.08
N PRO A 61 2.80 24.21 6.38
CA PRO A 61 2.38 24.35 4.98
C PRO A 61 2.93 23.25 4.05
N GLU A 62 4.14 22.77 4.34
CA GLU A 62 4.83 21.69 3.63
C GLU A 62 4.17 20.31 3.87
N GLY A 63 3.47 20.14 5.00
CA GLY A 63 2.78 18.92 5.39
C GLY A 63 1.42 18.72 4.71
N ALA A 64 0.81 19.79 4.19
CA ALA A 64 -0.52 19.73 3.57
C ALA A 64 -0.53 18.85 2.30
N GLY A 65 0.51 18.95 1.46
CA GLY A 65 0.64 18.15 0.24
C GLY A 65 0.86 16.66 0.53
N LEU A 66 1.59 16.33 1.60
CA LEU A 66 1.76 14.95 2.04
C LEU A 66 0.42 14.37 2.53
N LEU A 67 -0.41 15.17 3.19
CA LEU A 67 -1.66 14.70 3.79
C LEU A 67 -2.66 14.32 2.70
N ASP A 68 -2.74 15.15 1.66
CA ASP A 68 -3.55 14.88 0.48
C ASP A 68 -3.05 13.64 -0.30
N ALA A 69 -1.73 13.52 -0.49
CA ALA A 69 -1.12 12.35 -1.10
C ALA A 69 -1.47 11.05 -0.33
N ARG A 70 -1.36 11.07 1.00
CA ARG A 70 -1.74 9.94 1.86
C ARG A 70 -3.23 9.60 1.73
N ASN A 71 -4.11 10.59 1.73
CA ASN A 71 -5.55 10.37 1.58
C ASN A 71 -5.89 9.76 0.22
N THR A 72 -5.22 10.22 -0.85
CA THR A 72 -5.32 9.62 -2.19
C THR A 72 -4.87 8.16 -2.19
N LEU A 73 -3.77 7.83 -1.51
CA LEU A 73 -3.31 6.45 -1.36
C LEU A 73 -4.31 5.59 -0.58
N LEU A 74 -4.89 6.12 0.50
CA LEU A 74 -5.92 5.43 1.29
C LEU A 74 -7.16 5.10 0.47
N GLU A 75 -7.63 6.02 -0.38
CA GLU A 75 -8.78 5.75 -1.24
C GLU A 75 -8.45 4.69 -2.29
N ARG A 76 -7.24 4.74 -2.89
CA ARG A 76 -6.79 3.68 -3.82
C ARG A 76 -6.73 2.32 -3.13
N VAL A 77 -6.18 2.26 -1.92
CA VAL A 77 -6.14 1.02 -1.11
C VAL A 77 -7.56 0.48 -0.88
N ARG A 78 -8.52 1.35 -0.55
CA ARG A 78 -9.93 0.96 -0.37
C ARG A 78 -10.54 0.39 -1.64
N VAL A 79 -10.29 1.00 -2.79
CA VAL A 79 -10.77 0.49 -4.09
C VAL A 79 -10.24 -0.92 -4.36
N TYR A 80 -8.94 -1.15 -4.15
CA TYR A 80 -8.35 -2.47 -4.38
C TYR A 80 -8.76 -3.55 -3.37
N ASP A 81 -9.16 -3.19 -2.13
CA ASP A 81 -9.70 -4.15 -1.15
C ASP A 81 -10.93 -4.90 -1.69
N THR A 82 -11.73 -4.22 -2.52
CA THR A 82 -12.89 -4.82 -3.19
C THR A 82 -12.47 -5.50 -4.51
N LEU A 83 -11.70 -4.81 -5.35
CA LEU A 83 -11.34 -5.32 -6.67
C LEU A 83 -10.53 -6.63 -6.61
N VAL A 84 -9.68 -6.82 -5.60
CA VAL A 84 -8.90 -8.05 -5.48
C VAL A 84 -9.76 -9.29 -5.33
N LEU A 85 -10.92 -9.17 -4.68
CA LEU A 85 -11.83 -10.30 -4.49
C LEU A 85 -12.67 -10.61 -5.72
N GLN A 86 -13.05 -9.58 -6.46
CA GLN A 86 -14.10 -9.64 -7.47
C GLN A 86 -13.58 -9.63 -8.90
N SER A 87 -12.39 -9.09 -9.15
CA SER A 87 -11.89 -8.89 -10.51
C SER A 87 -11.72 -10.21 -11.27
N PRO A 88 -12.27 -10.32 -12.49
CA PRO A 88 -12.04 -11.49 -13.35
C PRO A 88 -10.59 -11.54 -13.88
N GLU A 89 -9.84 -10.45 -13.78
CA GLU A 89 -8.49 -10.30 -14.33
C GLU A 89 -7.45 -10.11 -13.19
N PRO A 90 -7.01 -11.19 -12.53
CA PRO A 90 -6.10 -11.10 -11.39
C PRO A 90 -4.72 -10.54 -11.76
N ASP A 91 -4.26 -10.70 -13.00
CA ASP A 91 -2.99 -10.11 -13.46
C ASP A 91 -3.04 -8.58 -13.52
N VAL A 92 -4.18 -8.01 -13.94
CA VAL A 92 -4.38 -6.56 -13.96
C VAL A 92 -4.32 -6.03 -12.55
N VAL A 93 -5.10 -6.62 -11.64
CA VAL A 93 -5.09 -6.25 -10.21
C VAL A 93 -3.70 -6.38 -9.62
N ARG A 94 -2.97 -7.46 -9.92
CA ARG A 94 -1.59 -7.64 -9.45
C ARG A 94 -0.69 -6.50 -9.91
N ARG A 95 -0.70 -6.15 -11.20
CA ARG A 95 0.14 -5.08 -11.75
C ARG A 95 -0.20 -3.73 -11.12
N ASP A 96 -1.48 -3.44 -10.96
CA ASP A 96 -1.91 -2.16 -10.41
C ASP A 96 -1.64 -2.04 -8.91
N LEU A 97 -1.76 -3.14 -8.16
CA LEU A 97 -1.30 -3.20 -6.77
C LEU A 97 0.21 -3.08 -6.64
N MET A 98 1.00 -3.62 -7.58
CA MET A 98 2.46 -3.39 -7.60
C MET A 98 2.79 -1.91 -7.81
N ARG A 99 2.05 -1.21 -8.68
CA ARG A 99 2.20 0.25 -8.86
C ARG A 99 1.82 1.01 -7.60
N LEU A 100 0.68 0.68 -6.99
CA LEU A 100 0.28 1.27 -5.72
C LEU A 100 1.36 1.09 -4.65
N LEU A 101 1.97 -0.09 -4.59
CA LEU A 101 3.02 -0.39 -3.63
C LEU A 101 4.24 0.53 -3.81
N ILE A 102 4.66 0.77 -5.06
CA ILE A 102 5.72 1.73 -5.39
C ILE A 102 5.31 3.15 -4.96
N ASP A 103 4.06 3.55 -5.21
CA ASP A 103 3.57 4.88 -4.82
C ASP A 103 3.57 5.07 -3.31
N VAL A 104 3.20 4.03 -2.54
CA VAL A 104 3.24 4.06 -1.07
C VAL A 104 4.68 4.11 -0.56
N ASP A 105 5.61 3.32 -1.13
CA ASP A 105 7.03 3.35 -0.73
C ASP A 105 7.67 4.73 -1.02
N ASN A 106 7.35 5.33 -2.18
CA ASN A 106 7.79 6.68 -2.50
C ASN A 106 7.22 7.72 -1.53
N HIS A 107 5.96 7.55 -1.11
CA HIS A 107 5.34 8.42 -0.10
C HIS A 107 6.05 8.30 1.25
N THR A 108 6.38 7.10 1.73
CA THR A 108 7.08 6.95 3.02
C THR A 108 8.48 7.55 2.97
N VAL A 109 9.18 7.46 1.84
CA VAL A 109 10.46 8.15 1.63
C VAL A 109 10.28 9.66 1.72
N ARG A 110 9.30 10.24 1.02
CA ARG A 110 9.02 11.69 1.07
C ARG A 110 8.68 12.17 2.48
N VAL A 111 7.87 11.42 3.22
CA VAL A 111 7.54 11.74 4.62
C VAL A 111 8.80 11.76 5.47
N ARG A 112 9.64 10.73 5.37
CA ARG A 112 10.91 10.67 6.10
C ARG A 112 11.83 11.84 5.76
N ASP A 113 11.95 12.18 4.48
CA ASP A 113 12.80 13.27 4.02
C ASP A 113 12.28 14.63 4.50
N ALA A 114 10.97 14.85 4.51
CA ALA A 114 10.33 16.05 5.06
C ALA A 114 10.55 16.19 6.58
N LEU A 115 10.51 15.08 7.31
CA LEU A 115 10.81 15.06 8.75
C LEU A 115 12.28 15.35 9.03
N ALA A 116 13.19 14.83 8.21
CA ALA A 116 14.61 15.15 8.34
C ALA A 116 14.91 16.64 8.06
N ALA A 117 14.13 17.28 7.19
CA ALA A 117 14.25 18.69 6.85
C ALA A 117 13.61 19.65 7.88
N SER A 118 12.72 19.15 8.74
CA SER A 118 12.08 19.92 9.83
C SER A 118 12.76 19.58 11.16
N PRO A 119 13.77 20.35 11.62
CA PRO A 119 14.45 20.05 12.87
C PRO A 119 13.47 20.08 14.06
N PRO A 120 13.70 19.28 15.12
CA PRO A 120 12.91 19.39 16.34
C PRO A 120 13.03 20.81 16.91
N ALA A 121 11.89 21.41 17.22
CA ALA A 121 11.79 22.66 17.95
C ALA A 121 12.35 22.54 19.37
#